data_AF-A0A3D5H7E6-F1
#
_entry.id   AF-A0A3D5H7E6-F1
#
_cell.length_a   1.000
_cell.length_b   1.000
_cell.length_c   1.000
_cell.angle_alpha   90.00
_cell.angle_beta   90.00
_cell.angle_gamma   90.00
#
_symmetry.space_group_name_H-M   'P 1'
#
loop_
_entity.id
_entity.type
_entity.pdbx_description
1 polymer ?
#
loop_
_entity_poly.entity_id
_entity_poly.type
_entity_poly.pdbx_seq_one_letter_code
_entity_poly.pdbx_strand_id
1 'polypeptide(L)'
;RGVVTEALKEGEDIKEPLAERIMGRVAVHDVVDPMTRQLIIRSGELIDEDKANEIAETSIEAVEIRSVLTCEAKRGVCALCYGRNLTTANLIQAGESVGIIAAQSIGEPGT
;
A
#
# COMPACT_ATOMS: atom_id res chain seq x y z
N ARG A 1 12.59 -4.13 0.43
CA ARG A 1 12.56 -3.38 -0.84
C ARG A 1 11.12 -3.03 -1.13
N GLY A 2 10.88 -1.85 -1.65
CA GLY A 2 9.56 -1.39 -2.04
C GLY A 2 9.58 -0.58 -3.32
N VAL A 3 8.51 0.18 -3.49
CA VAL A 3 8.34 1.17 -4.55
C VAL A 3 7.97 2.48 -3.85
N VAL A 4 8.70 3.54 -4.18
CA VAL A 4 8.36 4.89 -3.72
C VAL A 4 7.05 5.29 -4.39
N THR A 5 6.05 5.63 -3.57
CA THR A 5 4.71 5.96 -4.04
C THR A 5 4.37 7.38 -3.62
N GLU A 6 3.92 8.17 -4.59
CA GLU A 6 3.51 9.58 -4.47
C GLU A 6 2.05 9.72 -4.93
N ALA A 7 1.42 10.88 -4.75
CA ALA A 7 0.12 11.14 -5.39
C ALA A 7 0.23 11.05 -6.93
N LEU A 8 -0.77 10.49 -7.59
CA LEU A 8 -0.84 10.48 -9.05
C LEU A 8 -1.39 11.83 -9.54
N LYS A 9 -0.57 12.59 -10.27
CA LYS A 9 -0.91 13.91 -10.79
C LYS A 9 -0.92 13.89 -12.33
N GLU A 10 -1.87 14.57 -12.93
CA GLU A 10 -1.94 14.83 -14.37
C GLU A 10 -2.03 16.33 -14.60
N GLY A 11 -0.89 16.97 -14.86
CA GLY A 11 -0.78 18.43 -14.82
C GLY A 11 -0.94 18.96 -13.39
N GLU A 12 -1.90 19.85 -13.17
CA GLU A 12 -2.25 20.37 -11.85
C GLU A 12 -3.32 19.53 -11.13
N ASP A 13 -3.98 18.61 -11.84
CA ASP A 13 -5.03 17.77 -11.29
C ASP A 13 -4.44 16.58 -10.53
N ILE A 14 -4.87 16.39 -9.28
CA ILE A 14 -4.60 15.16 -8.52
C ILE A 14 -5.65 14.12 -8.92
N LYS A 15 -5.23 13.05 -9.61
CA LYS A 15 -6.11 11.93 -10.01
C LYS A 15 -6.32 10.94 -8.88
N GLU A 16 -5.25 10.62 -8.15
CA GLU A 16 -5.30 9.75 -6.97
C GLU A 16 -4.40 10.34 -5.87
N PRO A 17 -4.94 10.69 -4.69
CA PRO A 17 -4.14 11.18 -3.58
C PRO A 17 -3.21 10.11 -3.03
N LEU A 18 -2.14 10.52 -2.35
CA LEU A 18 -1.15 9.60 -1.77
C LEU A 18 -1.82 8.56 -0.85
N ALA A 19 -2.75 9.00 0.01
CA ALA A 19 -3.44 8.16 0.98
C ALA A 19 -4.15 6.97 0.33
N GLU A 20 -4.88 7.19 -0.77
CA GLU A 20 -5.55 6.12 -1.52
C GLU A 20 -4.57 5.12 -2.12
N ARG A 21 -3.42 5.60 -2.64
CA ARG A 21 -2.43 4.76 -3.30
C ARG A 21 -1.65 3.86 -2.32
N ILE A 22 -1.46 4.32 -1.08
CA ILE A 22 -0.71 3.57 -0.05
C ILE A 22 -1.61 2.75 0.88
N MET A 23 -2.91 3.03 0.94
CA MET A 23 -3.85 2.30 1.78
C MET A 23 -3.83 0.80 1.45
N GLY A 24 -3.80 -0.02 2.50
CA GLY A 24 -3.73 -1.47 2.39
C GLY A 24 -2.37 -2.02 1.97
N ARG A 25 -1.34 -1.17 1.88
CA ARG A 25 0.05 -1.58 1.63
C ARG A 25 0.82 -1.67 2.94
N VAL A 26 2.05 -2.18 2.88
CA VAL A 26 2.92 -2.32 4.04
C VAL A 26 4.10 -1.37 3.90
N ALA A 27 4.41 -0.60 4.94
CA ALA A 27 5.53 0.35 4.92
C ALA A 27 6.88 -0.38 4.89
N VAL A 28 7.83 0.10 4.07
CA VAL A 28 9.20 -0.42 4.08
C VAL A 28 9.99 0.17 5.25
N HIS A 29 9.78 1.44 5.54
CA HIS A 29 10.47 2.21 6.57
C HIS A 29 9.47 2.77 7.58
N ASP A 30 10.00 3.20 8.73
CA ASP A 30 9.20 3.99 9.67
C ASP A 30 8.75 5.28 8.99
N VAL A 31 7.46 5.59 9.12
CA VAL A 31 6.86 6.83 8.63
C VAL A 31 6.64 7.74 9.82
N VAL A 32 7.29 8.89 9.82
CA VAL A 32 7.31 9.85 10.92
C VAL A 32 6.82 11.19 10.40
N ASP A 33 5.92 11.83 11.13
CA ASP A 33 5.48 13.19 10.82
C ASP A 33 6.69 14.15 10.93
N PRO A 34 7.08 14.85 9.85
CA PRO A 34 8.22 15.76 9.86
C PRO A 34 8.02 16.97 10.80
N MET A 35 6.77 17.35 11.09
CA MET A 35 6.44 18.51 11.92
C MET A 35 6.46 18.17 13.41
N THR A 36 5.76 17.11 13.81
CA THR A 36 5.65 16.71 15.23
C THR A 36 6.73 15.74 15.68
N ARG A 37 7.42 15.08 14.74
CA ARG A 37 8.34 13.95 14.97
C ARG A 37 7.65 12.72 15.58
N GLN A 38 6.32 12.64 15.49
CA GLN A 38 5.57 11.49 15.92
C GLN A 38 5.69 10.36 14.90
N LEU A 39 5.92 9.14 15.39
CA LEU A 39 5.88 7.93 14.56
C LEU A 39 4.42 7.61 14.21
N ILE A 40 4.11 7.60 12.92
CA ILE A 40 2.78 7.27 12.38
C ILE A 40 2.70 5.77 12.10
N ILE A 41 3.70 5.21 11.42
CA ILE A 41 3.71 3.81 10.98
C ILE A 41 5.09 3.20 11.20
N ARG A 42 5.15 1.97 11.75
CA ARG A 42 6.41 1.22 11.82
C ARG A 42 6.73 0.50 10.51
N SER A 43 8.02 0.32 10.25
CA SER A 43 8.50 -0.57 9.19
C SER A 43 7.87 -1.96 9.32
N GLY A 44 7.31 -2.46 8.21
CA GLY A 44 6.64 -3.76 8.17
C GLY A 44 5.19 -3.75 8.64
N GLU A 45 4.66 -2.61 9.04
CA GLU A 45 3.26 -2.46 9.46
C GLU A 45 2.33 -2.18 8.28
N LEU A 46 1.10 -2.69 8.37
CA LEU A 46 0.04 -2.40 7.41
C LEU A 46 -0.43 -0.94 7.57
N ILE A 47 -0.55 -0.27 6.44
CA ILE A 47 -1.15 1.06 6.32
C ILE A 47 -2.67 0.85 6.21
N ASP A 48 -3.37 1.02 7.32
CA ASP A 48 -4.83 1.00 7.39
C ASP A 48 -5.39 2.38 7.02
N GLU A 49 -6.72 2.51 7.07
CA GLU A 49 -7.43 3.73 6.67
C GLU A 49 -7.10 4.91 7.60
N ASP A 50 -7.05 4.67 8.91
CA ASP A 50 -6.73 5.70 9.90
C ASP A 50 -5.31 6.25 9.68
N LYS A 51 -4.32 5.36 9.49
CA LYS A 51 -2.93 5.78 9.21
C LYS A 51 -2.79 6.48 7.86
N ALA A 52 -3.51 6.03 6.83
CA ALA A 52 -3.48 6.68 5.53
C ALA A 52 -4.05 8.10 5.61
N ASN A 53 -5.12 8.29 6.38
CA ASN A 53 -5.70 9.60 6.64
C ASN A 53 -4.76 10.48 7.48
N GLU A 54 -4.12 9.93 8.52
CA GLU A 54 -3.12 10.65 9.31
C GLU A 54 -1.97 11.14 8.42
N ILE A 55 -1.46 10.30 7.50
CA ILE A 55 -0.44 10.73 6.52
C ILE A 55 -0.96 11.86 5.62
N ALA A 56 -2.23 11.83 5.21
CA ALA A 56 -2.83 12.87 4.36
C ALA A 56 -2.88 14.26 5.04
N GLU A 57 -2.91 14.29 6.37
CA GLU A 57 -2.90 15.52 7.16
C GLU A 57 -1.48 16.07 7.40
N THR A 58 -0.44 15.30 7.04
CA THR A 58 0.96 15.73 7.14
C THR A 58 1.50 16.31 5.83
N SER A 59 2.73 16.83 5.87
CA SER A 59 3.46 17.27 4.67
C SER A 59 4.24 16.14 3.98
N ILE A 60 3.88 14.87 4.20
CA ILE A 60 4.56 13.73 3.60
C ILE A 60 4.10 13.58 2.14
N GLU A 61 5.02 13.70 1.21
CA GLU A 61 4.71 13.64 -0.23
C GLU A 61 4.88 12.24 -0.83
N ALA A 62 5.69 11.39 -0.20
CA ALA A 62 6.03 10.06 -0.69
C ALA A 62 6.22 9.06 0.45
N VAL A 63 5.83 7.81 0.21
CA VAL A 63 6.07 6.69 1.12
C VAL A 63 6.62 5.51 0.32
N GLU A 64 7.70 4.88 0.81
CA GLU A 64 8.16 3.61 0.24
C GLU A 64 7.33 2.45 0.80
N ILE A 65 6.56 1.81 -0.08
CA ILE A 65 5.69 0.68 0.26
C ILE A 65 6.23 -0.62 -0.30
N ARG A 66 5.99 -1.73 0.40
CA ARG A 66 6.27 -3.05 -0.15
C ARG A 66 5.35 -3.31 -1.35
N SER A 67 5.89 -3.99 -2.34
CA SER A 67 5.17 -4.30 -3.58
C SER A 67 5.43 -5.73 -4.01
N VAL A 68 4.45 -6.31 -4.71
CA VAL A 68 4.57 -7.62 -5.36
C VAL A 68 5.66 -7.62 -6.44
N LEU A 69 5.93 -6.46 -7.06
CA LEU A 69 6.94 -6.28 -8.10
C LEU A 69 8.37 -6.41 -7.56
N THR A 70 8.57 -6.17 -6.27
CA THR A 70 9.88 -6.20 -5.60
C THR A 70 9.99 -7.32 -4.57
N CYS A 71 9.06 -8.29 -4.62
CA CYS A 71 9.02 -9.43 -3.72
C CYS A 71 10.15 -10.42 -4.02
N GLU A 72 10.92 -10.80 -2.99
CA GLU A 72 12.05 -11.74 -3.11
C GLU A 72 11.64 -13.21 -2.88
N ALA A 73 10.34 -13.48 -2.74
CA ALA A 73 9.83 -14.84 -2.61
C ALA A 73 10.10 -15.65 -3.90
N LYS A 74 10.71 -16.83 -3.76
CA LYS A 74 11.06 -17.70 -4.90
C LYS A 74 9.85 -18.24 -5.66
N ARG A 75 8.72 -18.40 -4.97
CA ARG A 75 7.44 -18.88 -5.51
C ARG A 75 6.30 -18.14 -4.80
N GLY A 76 5.34 -17.64 -5.58
CA GLY A 76 4.24 -16.84 -5.07
C GLY A 76 4.68 -15.46 -4.60
N VAL A 77 3.92 -14.89 -3.67
CA VAL A 77 4.15 -13.55 -3.11
C VAL A 77 4.02 -13.64 -1.59
N CYS A 78 4.89 -12.97 -0.84
CA CYS A 78 4.75 -12.95 0.63
C CYS A 78 3.62 -12.01 1.07
N ALA A 79 3.03 -12.27 2.23
CA ALA A 79 1.88 -11.51 2.75
C ALA A 79 2.16 -10.00 2.83
N LEU A 80 3.36 -9.62 3.24
CA LEU A 80 3.73 -8.21 3.38
C LEU A 80 3.90 -7.48 2.04
N CYS A 81 4.34 -8.16 0.98
CA CYS A 81 4.46 -7.55 -0.35
C CYS A 81 3.12 -7.45 -1.08
N TYR A 82 2.17 -8.32 -0.76
CA TYR A 82 0.81 -8.23 -1.25
C TYR A 82 0.01 -7.15 -0.50
N GLY A 83 0.05 -7.20 0.84
CA GLY A 83 -0.63 -6.27 1.73
C GLY A 83 -2.01 -6.77 2.17
N ARG A 84 -3.00 -5.90 2.07
CA ARG A 84 -4.36 -6.10 2.56
C ARG A 84 -5.16 -7.03 1.66
N ASN A 85 -5.91 -7.94 2.27
CA ASN A 85 -7.01 -8.65 1.63
C ASN A 85 -8.19 -7.67 1.46
N LEU A 86 -8.63 -7.49 0.22
CA LEU A 86 -9.68 -6.52 -0.13
C LEU A 86 -11.07 -6.90 0.42
N THR A 87 -11.29 -8.17 0.78
CA THR A 87 -12.55 -8.66 1.34
C THR A 87 -12.59 -8.52 2.86
N THR A 88 -11.50 -8.88 3.56
CA THR A 88 -11.48 -8.93 5.03
C THR A 88 -10.92 -7.68 5.67
N ALA A 89 -10.39 -6.75 4.87
CA ALA A 89 -9.69 -5.57 5.32
C ALA A 89 -8.41 -5.81 6.15
N ASN A 90 -8.00 -7.06 6.37
CA ASN A 90 -6.83 -7.42 7.16
C ASN A 90 -5.64 -7.76 6.26
N LEU A 91 -4.46 -7.94 6.85
CA LEU A 91 -3.31 -8.50 6.13
C LEU A 91 -3.69 -9.88 5.55
N ILE A 92 -3.31 -10.11 4.29
CA ILE A 92 -3.59 -11.37 3.57
C ILE A 92 -3.10 -12.60 4.32
N GLN A 93 -3.87 -13.68 4.28
CA GLN A 93 -3.46 -14.94 4.90
C GLN A 93 -2.57 -15.77 3.97
N ALA A 94 -1.65 -16.53 4.57
CA ALA A 94 -0.80 -17.44 3.81
C ALA A 94 -1.65 -18.58 3.20
N GLY A 95 -1.44 -18.85 1.91
CA GLY A 95 -2.17 -19.88 1.17
C GLY A 95 -3.33 -19.34 0.32
N GLU A 96 -3.63 -18.04 0.38
CA GLU A 96 -4.63 -17.44 -0.51
C GLU A 96 -4.16 -17.41 -1.97
N SER A 97 -5.08 -17.75 -2.88
CA SER A 97 -4.85 -17.84 -4.33
C SER A 97 -4.87 -16.47 -5.02
N VAL A 98 -4.00 -15.55 -4.57
CA VAL A 98 -3.96 -14.15 -5.01
C VAL A 98 -3.79 -13.96 -6.52
N GLY A 99 -3.14 -14.91 -7.21
CA GLY A 99 -2.99 -14.86 -8.67
C GLY A 99 -4.29 -15.09 -9.44
N ILE A 100 -5.14 -16.01 -8.97
CA ILE A 100 -6.47 -16.25 -9.57
C ILE A 100 -7.38 -15.05 -9.31
N ILE A 101 -7.39 -14.56 -8.07
CA ILE A 101 -8.16 -13.38 -7.69
C ILE A 101 -7.79 -12.19 -8.58
N ALA A 102 -6.49 -11.89 -8.71
CA ALA A 102 -6.03 -10.79 -9.56
C ALA A 102 -6.42 -10.96 -11.04
N ALA A 103 -6.29 -12.17 -11.58
CA ALA A 103 -6.67 -12.45 -12.97
C ALA A 103 -8.17 -12.23 -13.21
N GLN A 104 -9.03 -12.65 -12.27
CA GLN A 104 -10.47 -12.44 -12.34
C GLN A 104 -10.82 -10.95 -12.18
N SER A 105 -10.25 -10.25 -11.20
CA SER A 105 -10.52 -8.83 -10.98
C SER A 105 -10.15 -7.95 -12.18
N ILE A 106 -9.10 -8.30 -12.94
CA ILE A 106 -8.74 -7.60 -14.18
C ILE A 106 -9.59 -8.05 -15.37
N GLY A 107 -10.09 -9.29 -15.35
CA GLY A 107 -10.93 -9.86 -16.42
C GLY A 107 -12.42 -9.51 -16.33
N GLU A 108 -12.89 -9.07 -15.16
CA GLU A 108 -14.29 -8.68 -14.91
C GLU A 108 -14.64 -7.16 -14.99
N PRO A 109 -13.89 -6.25 -15.64
CA PRO A 109 -14.38 -4.89 -15.81
C PRO A 109 -15.32 -4.82 -17.02
N GLY A 110 -16.62 -4.86 -16.76
CA GLY A 110 -17.66 -4.45 -17.72
C GLY A 110 -18.47 -5.59 -18.31
N THR A 111 -19.61 -5.87 -17.69
CA THR A 111 -20.86 -6.06 -18.44
C THR A 111 -21.66 -4.78 -18.36
#